data_AF-A0A1U7CYT1-F1
#
_entry.id   AF-A0A1U7CYT1-F1
#
_cell.length_a   1.000
_cell.length_b   1.000
_cell.length_c   1.000
_cell.angle_alpha   90.00
_cell.angle_beta   90.00
_cell.angle_gamma   90.00
#
_symmetry.space_group_name_H-M   'P 1'
#
loop_
_entity.id
_entity.type
_entity.pdbx_description
1 polymer ?
#
loop_
_entity_poly.entity_id
_entity_poly.type
_entity_poly.pdbx_seq_one_letter_code
_entity_poly.pdbx_strand_id
1 'polypeptide(L)'
;MQATRVGHCSSEYDFLLSLRDRESAEVGHSLRNVFDGSIAGWRQITEPAWKHWIPVNTFKFLGFDRMKRSRVVAIVSPKLEPRAVAGNVEKAEEARRALGPLGGVILEPLQVGVLEGADYAVFPYCRPVRIRRRFLRTMRRSLVGKRLLPWLRLATERTVQQPTAEERQDRFITPLEHLCDASSMPGHVRDAASLALGRLERGAWQPQLAIMHDDLNLHNLLQPPGIAAWNRTIIIDWERSAVRGYGFYDLIAMTLWMKLGRGRLRAEIDRHCRIMACDPVDVRGYMLATLGGKSMTLDEPLPNPVTRRPDDVVNDDVMGSISRDQRKTVVDVAAALARLKQLDSLEAYLNDRH
;
A
#
# COMPACT_ATOMS: atom_id res chain seq x y z
N MET A 1 -4.90 -31.48 35.27
CA MET A 1 -4.13 -30.95 34.11
C MET A 1 -3.52 -29.62 34.51
N GLN A 2 -2.21 -29.59 34.80
CA GLN A 2 -1.47 -28.38 35.11
C GLN A 2 -1.03 -27.73 33.79
N ALA A 3 -1.35 -26.44 33.61
CA ALA A 3 -0.88 -25.66 32.47
C ALA A 3 0.61 -25.29 32.69
N THR A 4 1.48 -25.87 31.87
CA THR A 4 2.91 -25.53 31.82
C THR A 4 3.05 -24.11 31.28
N ARG A 5 3.47 -23.16 32.12
CA ARG A 5 3.85 -21.81 31.67
C ARG A 5 5.12 -21.94 30.84
N VAL A 6 5.01 -21.67 29.54
CA VAL A 6 6.16 -21.54 28.63
C VAL A 6 6.96 -20.31 29.09
N GLY A 7 8.20 -20.55 29.54
CA GLY A 7 9.14 -19.51 29.95
C GLY A 7 9.51 -18.60 28.78
N HIS A 8 9.58 -17.30 29.08
CA HIS A 8 9.68 -16.19 28.15
C HIS A 8 10.87 -16.23 27.17
N CYS A 9 10.56 -16.02 25.89
CA CYS A 9 11.46 -15.64 24.79
C CYS A 9 11.85 -14.15 24.88
N SER A 10 12.21 -13.64 26.07
CA SER A 10 12.51 -12.20 26.26
C SER A 10 13.98 -11.86 25.96
N SER A 11 14.91 -12.79 26.16
CA SER A 11 16.36 -12.51 26.06
C SER A 11 16.84 -12.26 24.62
N GLU A 12 16.30 -12.97 23.64
CA GLU A 12 16.66 -12.81 22.22
C GLU A 12 16.14 -11.49 21.66
N TYR A 13 14.93 -11.09 22.05
CA TYR A 13 14.34 -9.82 21.65
C TYR A 13 15.10 -8.62 22.24
N ASP A 14 15.44 -8.67 23.53
CA ASP A 14 16.23 -7.62 24.18
C ASP A 14 17.63 -7.50 23.55
N PHE A 15 18.23 -8.63 23.16
CA PHE A 15 19.50 -8.65 22.44
C PHE A 15 19.39 -7.95 21.06
N LEU A 16 18.39 -8.30 20.25
CA LEU A 16 18.17 -7.69 18.93
C LEU A 16 17.86 -6.19 19.03
N LEU A 17 17.10 -5.76 20.04
CA LEU A 17 16.87 -4.33 20.30
C LEU A 17 18.17 -3.60 20.64
N SER A 18 19.00 -4.19 21.51
CA SER A 18 20.28 -3.56 21.89
C SER A 18 21.25 -3.43 20.71
N LEU A 19 21.28 -4.41 19.81
CA LEU A 19 22.11 -4.38 18.61
C LEU A 19 21.64 -3.27 17.67
N ARG A 20 20.32 -3.15 17.49
CA ARG A 20 19.68 -2.11 16.68
C ARG A 20 19.96 -0.70 17.21
N ASP A 21 19.93 -0.50 18.52
CA ASP A 21 20.20 0.81 19.13
C ASP A 21 21.66 1.24 18.93
N ARG A 22 22.62 0.28 19.01
CA ARG A 22 24.03 0.54 18.72
C ARG A 22 24.23 0.90 17.24
N GLU A 23 23.67 0.10 16.33
CA GLU A 23 23.76 0.35 14.89
C GLU A 23 23.18 1.72 14.53
N SER A 24 22.04 2.09 15.12
CA SER A 24 21.46 3.40 14.87
C SER A 24 22.31 4.57 15.37
N ALA A 25 23.06 4.39 16.46
CA ALA A 25 23.95 5.43 16.98
C ALA A 25 25.16 5.64 16.07
N GLU A 26 25.74 4.56 15.56
CA GLU A 26 26.84 4.57 14.56
C GLU A 26 26.40 5.29 13.28
N VAL A 27 25.28 4.86 12.70
CA VAL A 27 24.70 5.47 11.49
C VAL A 27 24.42 6.97 11.69
N GLY A 28 23.88 7.36 12.85
CA GLY A 28 23.61 8.76 13.17
C GLY A 28 24.87 9.63 13.27
N HIS A 29 26.01 9.06 13.67
CA HIS A 29 27.29 9.73 13.64
C HIS A 29 27.79 9.90 12.20
N SER A 30 27.75 8.82 11.41
CA SER A 30 28.24 8.79 10.03
C SER A 30 27.44 9.70 9.09
N LEU A 31 26.13 9.88 9.32
CA LEU A 31 25.28 10.84 8.59
C LEU A 31 25.72 12.31 8.74
N ARG A 32 26.52 12.67 9.76
CA ARG A 32 27.04 14.04 9.91
C ARG A 32 28.03 14.40 8.81
N ASN A 33 28.72 13.41 8.25
CA ASN A 33 29.73 13.60 7.22
C ASN A 33 29.14 13.64 5.80
N VAL A 34 27.84 13.33 5.65
CA VAL A 34 27.16 13.21 4.35
C VAL A 34 26.78 14.58 3.76
N PHE A 35 26.57 15.62 4.60
CA PHE A 35 26.12 16.94 4.17
C PHE A 35 27.15 18.04 4.37
N ASP A 36 27.14 19.01 3.45
CA ASP A 36 27.98 20.21 3.32
C ASP A 36 27.85 21.26 4.45
N GLY A 37 27.36 20.87 5.63
CA GLY A 37 27.17 21.77 6.78
C GLY A 37 25.84 22.55 6.78
N SER A 38 24.96 22.34 5.79
CA SER A 38 23.58 22.85 5.79
C SER A 38 22.69 22.20 6.86
N ILE A 39 23.00 20.97 7.28
CA ILE A 39 22.34 20.25 8.37
C ILE A 39 23.19 20.37 9.65
N ALA A 40 22.62 21.00 10.68
CA ALA A 40 23.27 21.25 11.96
C ALA A 40 23.17 20.06 12.94
N GLY A 41 22.26 19.12 12.70
CA GLY A 41 22.13 17.94 13.54
C GLY A 41 21.11 16.93 13.04
N TRP A 42 21.22 15.72 13.56
CA TRP A 42 20.36 14.58 13.25
C TRP A 42 19.68 14.07 14.53
N ARG A 43 18.44 13.61 14.38
CA ARG A 43 17.72 12.88 15.43
C ARG A 43 17.04 11.68 14.83
N GLN A 44 17.31 10.49 15.36
CA GLN A 44 16.56 9.29 14.97
C GLN A 44 15.07 9.48 15.26
N ILE A 45 14.23 9.09 14.31
CA ILE A 45 12.78 9.03 14.47
C ILE A 45 12.45 7.60 14.83
N THR A 46 12.19 7.34 16.10
CA THR A 46 11.60 6.07 16.52
C THR A 46 10.14 6.06 16.13
N GLU A 47 9.75 5.10 15.29
CA GLU A 47 8.34 4.78 15.10
C GLU A 47 7.80 4.17 16.40
N PRO A 48 6.53 4.39 16.75
CA PRO A 48 5.98 3.85 17.99
C PRO A 48 6.07 2.31 18.00
N ALA A 49 6.36 1.76 19.18
CA ALA A 49 6.75 0.35 19.40
C ALA A 49 5.81 -0.71 18.80
N TRP A 50 4.53 -0.39 18.60
CA TRP A 50 3.55 -1.31 18.02
C TRP A 50 3.74 -1.57 16.51
N LYS A 51 4.63 -0.82 15.82
CA LYS A 51 5.04 -1.13 14.44
C LYS A 51 6.23 -2.09 14.33
N HIS A 52 6.80 -2.56 15.44
CA HIS A 52 8.02 -3.39 15.46
C HIS A 52 7.82 -4.86 15.06
N TRP A 53 6.61 -5.26 14.65
CA TRP A 53 6.24 -6.65 14.36
C TRP A 53 6.48 -7.09 12.90
N ILE A 54 7.06 -6.22 12.05
CA ILE A 54 7.48 -6.58 10.68
C ILE A 54 8.92 -6.09 10.46
N PRO A 55 9.84 -6.92 9.94
CA PRO A 55 11.27 -6.64 9.82
C PRO A 55 11.66 -5.65 8.72
N VAL A 56 10.78 -4.76 8.25
CA VAL A 56 11.21 -3.66 7.35
C VAL A 56 11.84 -2.54 8.19
N ASN A 57 12.96 -2.86 8.83
CA ASN A 57 13.63 -2.05 9.85
C ASN A 57 14.63 -1.07 9.23
N THR A 58 14.15 -0.23 8.31
CA THR A 58 14.96 0.94 7.92
C THR A 58 15.12 1.89 9.11
N PHE A 59 16.31 2.44 9.28
CA PHE A 59 16.57 3.51 10.24
C PHE A 59 16.17 4.84 9.61
N LYS A 60 15.37 5.63 10.34
CA LYS A 60 14.90 6.94 9.87
C LYS A 60 15.47 8.03 10.76
N PHE A 61 16.10 9.02 10.15
CA PHE A 61 16.69 10.17 10.85
C PHE A 61 16.13 11.47 10.31
N LEU A 62 15.84 12.40 11.22
CA LEU A 62 15.41 13.75 10.92
C LEU A 62 16.60 14.70 10.98
N GLY A 63 16.91 15.36 9.86
CA GLY A 63 17.94 16.39 9.79
C GLY A 63 17.35 17.78 10.06
N PHE A 64 18.06 18.60 10.84
CA PHE A 64 17.65 19.96 11.21
C PHE A 64 18.69 21.01 10.79
N ASP A 65 18.22 22.20 10.42
CA ASP A 65 19.10 23.36 10.24
C ASP A 65 19.55 23.98 11.58
N ARG A 66 20.41 25.00 11.52
CA ARG A 66 20.89 25.76 12.70
C ARG A 66 19.76 26.41 13.50
N MET A 67 18.60 26.63 12.88
CA MET A 67 17.40 27.16 13.54
C MET A 67 16.50 26.04 14.11
N LYS A 68 16.98 24.80 14.17
CA LYS A 68 16.25 23.60 14.62
C LYS A 68 15.00 23.28 13.79
N ARG A 69 14.93 23.74 12.54
CA ARG A 69 13.83 23.41 11.62
C ARG A 69 14.17 22.13 10.88
N SER A 70 13.21 21.21 10.80
CA SER A 70 13.36 19.97 10.03
C SER A 70 13.48 20.27 8.54
N ARG A 71 14.53 19.76 7.90
CA ARG A 71 14.83 20.02 6.48
C ARG A 71 14.86 18.76 5.63
N VAL A 72 15.38 17.66 6.18
CA VAL A 72 15.55 16.40 5.43
C VAL A 72 15.18 15.20 6.30
N VAL A 73 14.89 14.08 5.64
CA VAL A 73 14.78 12.76 6.26
C VAL A 73 15.80 11.84 5.60
N ALA A 74 16.69 11.24 6.38
CA ALA A 74 17.54 10.15 5.89
C ALA A 74 16.88 8.81 6.24
N ILE A 75 16.86 7.90 5.29
CA ILE A 75 16.43 6.52 5.45
C ILE A 75 17.64 5.65 5.15
N VAL A 76 17.99 4.76 6.06
CA VAL A 76 19.17 3.88 5.96
C VAL A 76 18.70 2.45 6.10
N SER A 77 19.17 1.57 5.22
CA SER A 77 18.94 0.14 5.28
C SER A 77 19.53 -0.45 6.57
N PRO A 78 18.92 -1.49 7.16
CA PRO A 78 19.58 -2.26 8.20
C PRO A 78 20.69 -3.13 7.60
N LYS A 79 21.72 -3.49 8.39
CA LYS A 79 22.80 -4.40 7.95
C LYS A 79 22.30 -5.78 7.49
N LEU A 80 21.15 -6.25 7.99
CA LEU A 80 20.53 -7.53 7.57
C LEU A 80 19.91 -7.45 6.17
N GLU A 81 19.45 -6.27 5.75
CA GLU A 81 18.85 -6.04 4.44
C GLU A 81 19.48 -4.79 3.82
N PRO A 82 20.79 -4.83 3.50
CA PRO A 82 21.57 -3.63 3.18
C PRO A 82 21.04 -2.88 1.95
N ARG A 83 20.24 -3.54 1.10
CA ARG A 83 19.69 -3.01 -0.14
C ARG A 83 18.21 -2.58 -0.09
N ALA A 84 17.57 -2.64 1.08
CA ALA A 84 16.14 -2.31 1.20
C ALA A 84 15.82 -0.88 0.71
N VAL A 85 16.64 0.11 1.09
CA VAL A 85 16.45 1.51 0.67
C VAL A 85 16.70 1.70 -0.83
N ALA A 86 17.76 1.11 -1.39
CA ALA A 86 18.02 1.22 -2.82
C ALA A 86 16.90 0.59 -3.64
N GLY A 87 16.39 -0.58 -3.25
CA GLY A 87 15.25 -1.22 -3.92
C GLY A 87 13.99 -0.33 -3.94
N ASN A 88 13.68 0.34 -2.81
CA ASN A 88 12.56 1.28 -2.75
C ASN A 88 12.79 2.51 -3.64
N VAL A 89 14.01 3.07 -3.66
CA VAL A 89 14.38 4.19 -4.54
C VAL A 89 14.27 3.80 -6.02
N GLU A 90 14.80 2.63 -6.40
CA GLU A 90 14.72 2.10 -7.76
C GLU A 90 13.26 1.94 -8.20
N LYS A 91 12.40 1.40 -7.34
CA LYS A 91 10.96 1.27 -7.60
C LYS A 91 10.25 2.62 -7.72
N ALA A 92 10.56 3.57 -6.86
CA ALA A 92 10.02 4.92 -6.95
C ALA A 92 10.43 5.61 -8.26
N GLU A 93 11.68 5.45 -8.69
CA GLU A 93 12.18 5.98 -9.96
C GLU A 93 11.61 5.25 -11.19
N GLU A 94 11.39 3.94 -11.11
CA GLU A 94 10.65 3.16 -12.12
C GLU A 94 9.23 3.71 -12.31
N ALA A 95 8.49 3.86 -11.21
CA ALA A 95 7.15 4.45 -11.20
C ALA A 95 7.13 5.88 -11.73
N ARG A 96 8.09 6.72 -11.30
CA ARG A 96 8.20 8.12 -11.73
C ARG A 96 8.43 8.23 -13.23
N ARG A 97 9.32 7.40 -13.80
CA ARG A 97 9.58 7.35 -15.24
C ARG A 97 8.33 6.95 -16.02
N ALA A 98 7.61 5.92 -15.57
CA ALA A 98 6.36 5.48 -16.19
C ALA A 98 5.28 6.58 -16.19
N LEU A 99 5.19 7.36 -15.11
CA LEU A 99 4.24 8.46 -14.96
C LEU A 99 4.59 9.73 -15.75
N GLY A 100 5.86 9.93 -16.11
CA GLY A 100 6.33 11.15 -16.77
C GLY A 100 6.01 12.40 -15.94
N PRO A 101 5.35 13.44 -16.50
CA PRO A 101 4.99 14.65 -15.76
C PRO A 101 4.11 14.40 -14.51
N LEU A 102 3.33 13.31 -14.49
CA LEU A 102 2.51 12.94 -13.32
C LEU A 102 3.35 12.42 -12.15
N GLY A 103 4.62 12.08 -12.39
CA GLY A 103 5.58 11.58 -11.40
C GLY A 103 6.01 12.64 -10.37
N GLY A 104 5.61 13.90 -10.52
CA GLY A 104 5.93 14.97 -9.55
C GLY A 104 5.34 14.79 -8.14
N VAL A 105 4.49 13.78 -7.94
CA VAL A 105 4.01 13.33 -6.62
C VAL A 105 4.97 12.37 -5.92
N ILE A 106 5.91 11.77 -6.65
CA ILE A 106 6.95 10.89 -6.11
C ILE A 106 8.12 11.76 -5.67
N LEU A 107 8.63 11.50 -4.46
CA LEU A 107 9.69 12.30 -3.89
C LEU A 107 11.05 11.80 -4.40
N GLU A 108 11.75 12.66 -5.14
CA GLU A 108 13.13 12.41 -5.56
C GLU A 108 14.08 12.50 -4.36
N PRO A 109 14.99 11.53 -4.17
CA PRO A 109 16.04 11.66 -3.17
C PRO A 109 16.97 12.82 -3.54
N LEU A 110 17.32 13.64 -2.55
CA LEU A 110 18.38 14.64 -2.66
C LEU A 110 19.76 14.00 -2.82
N GLN A 111 19.92 12.82 -2.22
CA GLN A 111 21.16 12.06 -2.21
C GLN A 111 20.87 10.58 -1.98
N VAL A 112 21.63 9.72 -2.63
CA VAL A 112 21.63 8.26 -2.45
C VAL A 112 23.09 7.83 -2.32
N GLY A 113 23.38 6.82 -1.50
CA GLY A 113 24.73 6.28 -1.37
C GLY A 113 24.80 5.06 -0.47
N VAL A 114 26.01 4.69 -0.07
CA VAL A 114 26.28 3.59 0.87
C VAL A 114 26.95 4.15 2.12
N LEU A 115 26.47 3.74 3.29
CA LEU A 115 26.98 4.13 4.60
C LEU A 115 27.25 2.85 5.40
N GLU A 116 28.52 2.60 5.76
CA GLU A 116 28.92 1.41 6.54
C GLU A 116 28.44 0.08 5.93
N GLY A 117 28.39 0.00 4.59
CA GLY A 117 27.95 -1.19 3.86
C GLY A 117 26.42 -1.32 3.70
N ALA A 118 25.64 -0.35 4.18
CA ALA A 118 24.19 -0.29 4.01
C ALA A 118 23.77 0.89 3.12
N ASP A 119 22.80 0.67 2.23
CA ASP A 119 22.28 1.73 1.36
C ASP A 119 21.53 2.79 2.16
N TYR A 120 21.66 4.05 1.75
CA TYR A 120 20.87 5.15 2.31
C TYR A 120 20.35 6.07 1.22
N ALA A 121 19.26 6.75 1.55
CA ALA A 121 18.69 7.82 0.74
C ALA A 121 18.23 8.98 1.63
N VAL A 122 18.43 10.21 1.16
CA VAL A 122 18.05 11.42 1.87
C VAL A 122 17.02 12.17 1.06
N PHE A 123 15.91 12.52 1.71
CA PHE A 123 14.75 13.13 1.08
C PHE A 123 14.45 14.50 1.67
N PRO A 124 13.82 15.42 0.91
CA PRO A 124 13.25 16.64 1.47
C PRO A 124 12.24 16.30 2.58
N TYR A 125 12.31 17.00 3.70
CA TYR A 125 11.37 16.75 4.79
C TYR A 125 9.94 17.09 4.38
N CYS A 126 9.06 16.09 4.45
CA CYS A 126 7.62 16.25 4.29
C CYS A 126 6.89 15.80 5.57
N ARG A 127 5.67 16.29 5.77
CA ARG A 127 4.83 15.96 6.92
C ARG A 127 3.78 14.94 6.54
N PRO A 128 3.55 13.88 7.34
CA PRO A 128 2.43 12.99 7.14
C PRO A 128 1.10 13.76 7.16
N VAL A 129 0.14 13.33 6.35
CA VAL A 129 -1.22 13.89 6.37
C VAL A 129 -1.89 13.52 7.69
N ARG A 130 -1.71 14.36 8.72
CA ARG A 130 -2.28 14.13 10.06
C ARG A 130 -3.76 14.46 10.09
N ILE A 131 -4.58 13.62 10.71
CA ILE A 131 -6.00 13.92 10.92
C ILE A 131 -6.33 13.76 12.40
N ARG A 132 -6.27 14.87 13.16
CA ARG A 132 -6.50 14.83 14.63
C ARG A 132 -7.97 15.04 15.03
N ARG A 133 -8.73 15.88 14.33
CA ARG A 133 -10.12 16.22 14.70
C ARG A 133 -11.13 15.53 13.80
N ARG A 134 -12.23 15.01 14.37
CA ARG A 134 -13.27 14.25 13.65
C ARG A 134 -13.88 15.05 12.48
N PHE A 135 -14.24 16.32 12.68
CA PHE A 135 -14.80 17.14 11.59
C PHE A 135 -13.77 17.45 10.50
N LEU A 136 -12.52 17.74 10.88
CA LEU A 136 -11.41 17.96 9.94
C LEU A 136 -11.09 16.69 9.13
N ARG A 137 -11.44 15.49 9.63
CA ARG A 137 -11.25 14.23 8.90
C ARG A 137 -12.05 14.20 7.61
N THR A 138 -13.33 14.53 7.68
CA THR A 138 -14.21 14.53 6.51
C THR A 138 -13.75 15.57 5.48
N MET A 139 -13.45 16.78 5.95
CA MET A 139 -12.94 17.85 5.09
C MET A 139 -11.60 17.47 4.43
N ARG A 140 -10.63 16.95 5.21
CA ARG A 140 -9.33 16.53 4.68
C ARG A 140 -9.45 15.37 3.69
N ARG A 141 -10.29 14.37 3.96
CA ARG A 141 -10.57 13.28 3.01
C ARG A 141 -11.13 13.82 1.69
N SER A 142 -12.06 14.77 1.77
CA SER A 142 -12.60 15.42 0.58
C SER A 142 -11.53 16.19 -0.19
N LEU A 143 -10.67 16.95 0.50
CA LEU A 143 -9.58 17.71 -0.14
C LEU A 143 -8.52 16.81 -0.77
N VAL A 144 -8.10 15.75 -0.07
CA VAL A 144 -7.17 14.74 -0.61
C VAL A 144 -7.82 14.05 -1.82
N GLY A 145 -9.08 13.62 -1.71
CA GLY A 145 -9.80 12.96 -2.79
C GLY A 145 -9.99 13.83 -4.04
N LYS A 146 -10.22 15.14 -3.87
CA LYS A 146 -10.30 16.10 -4.98
C LYS A 146 -9.03 16.18 -5.82
N ARG A 147 -7.89 15.74 -5.30
CA ARG A 147 -6.60 15.72 -6.02
C ARG A 147 -6.17 14.33 -6.42
N LEU A 148 -6.27 13.40 -5.48
CA LEU A 148 -5.78 12.05 -5.69
C LEU A 148 -6.65 11.28 -6.68
N LEU A 149 -7.97 11.46 -6.70
CA LEU A 149 -8.82 10.74 -7.67
C LEU A 149 -8.58 11.20 -9.12
N PRO A 150 -8.49 12.52 -9.43
CA PRO A 150 -8.03 12.94 -10.74
C PRO A 150 -6.63 12.46 -11.10
N TRP A 151 -5.68 12.52 -10.16
CA TRP A 151 -4.33 12.04 -10.40
C TRP A 151 -4.31 10.54 -10.70
N LEU A 152 -5.05 9.72 -9.94
CA LEU A 152 -5.17 8.27 -10.18
C LEU A 152 -5.71 7.98 -11.59
N ARG A 153 -6.75 8.68 -12.02
CA ARG A 153 -7.27 8.54 -13.39
C ARG A 153 -6.22 8.83 -14.44
N LEU A 154 -5.52 9.95 -14.30
CA LEU A 154 -4.47 10.35 -15.25
C LEU A 154 -3.29 9.36 -15.22
N ALA A 155 -2.94 8.85 -14.05
CA ALA A 155 -1.89 7.83 -13.89
C ALA A 155 -2.29 6.52 -14.58
N THR A 156 -3.52 6.04 -14.37
CA THR A 156 -4.07 4.87 -15.07
C THR A 156 -4.09 5.11 -16.58
N GLU A 157 -4.63 6.23 -17.06
CA GLU A 157 -4.69 6.58 -18.48
C GLU A 157 -3.31 6.62 -19.14
N ARG A 158 -2.30 7.14 -18.42
CA ARG A 158 -0.94 7.24 -18.93
C ARG A 158 -0.22 5.90 -19.01
N THR A 159 -0.57 4.95 -18.13
CA THR A 159 0.18 3.71 -17.92
C THR A 159 -0.58 2.45 -18.32
N VAL A 160 -1.82 2.58 -18.77
CA VAL A 160 -2.65 1.46 -19.22
C VAL A 160 -1.98 0.73 -20.38
N GLN A 161 -1.86 -0.58 -20.23
CA GLN A 161 -1.15 -1.45 -21.16
C GLN A 161 -1.89 -2.80 -21.26
N GLN A 162 -1.87 -3.37 -22.46
CA GLN A 162 -2.31 -4.75 -22.68
C GLN A 162 -1.32 -5.71 -22.01
N PRO A 163 -1.78 -6.70 -21.21
CA PRO A 163 -0.92 -7.75 -20.68
C PRO A 163 -0.42 -8.65 -21.82
N THR A 164 0.79 -9.20 -21.67
CA THR A 164 1.22 -10.32 -22.51
C THR A 164 0.38 -11.57 -22.22
N ALA A 165 0.47 -12.60 -23.06
CA ALA A 165 -0.21 -13.87 -22.80
C ALA A 165 0.24 -14.48 -21.45
N GLU A 166 1.54 -14.42 -21.17
CA GLU A 166 2.14 -14.86 -19.90
C GLU A 166 1.62 -14.04 -18.72
N GLU A 167 1.64 -12.71 -18.79
CA GLU A 167 1.11 -11.87 -17.71
C GLU A 167 -0.39 -12.06 -17.51
N ARG A 168 -1.15 -12.31 -18.59
CA ARG A 168 -2.57 -12.65 -18.49
C ARG A 168 -2.78 -13.94 -17.72
N GLN A 169 -1.96 -14.96 -17.99
CA GLN A 169 -1.99 -16.21 -17.25
C GLN A 169 -1.63 -15.99 -15.79
N ASP A 170 -0.46 -15.42 -15.53
CA ASP A 170 0.12 -15.32 -14.18
C ASP A 170 -0.60 -14.35 -13.25
N ARG A 171 -1.13 -13.24 -13.79
CA ARG A 171 -1.76 -12.20 -12.98
C ARG A 171 -3.26 -12.32 -12.89
N PHE A 172 -3.91 -13.03 -13.81
CA PHE A 172 -5.38 -13.10 -13.81
C PHE A 172 -5.88 -14.53 -13.74
N ILE A 173 -5.48 -15.40 -14.67
CA ILE A 173 -6.06 -16.75 -14.76
C ILE A 173 -5.64 -17.60 -13.56
N THR A 174 -4.33 -17.81 -13.35
CA THR A 174 -3.82 -18.65 -12.26
C THR A 174 -4.29 -18.18 -10.88
N PRO A 175 -4.26 -16.86 -10.56
CA PRO A 175 -4.84 -16.36 -9.31
C PRO A 175 -6.34 -16.62 -9.11
N LEU A 176 -7.14 -16.50 -10.18
CA LEU A 176 -8.57 -16.74 -10.09
C LEU A 176 -8.88 -18.23 -9.98
N GLU A 177 -8.16 -19.10 -10.69
CA GLU A 177 -8.25 -20.56 -10.56
C GLU A 177 -7.92 -20.98 -9.13
N HIS A 178 -6.83 -20.45 -8.56
CA HIS A 178 -6.47 -20.69 -7.17
C HIS A 178 -7.60 -20.32 -6.20
N LEU A 179 -8.29 -19.19 -6.42
CA LEU A 179 -9.44 -18.82 -5.59
C LEU A 179 -10.64 -19.75 -5.78
N CYS A 180 -10.88 -20.26 -6.98
CA CYS A 180 -11.93 -21.25 -7.24
C CYS A 180 -11.68 -22.56 -6.49
N ASP A 181 -10.43 -23.01 -6.43
CA ASP A 181 -10.05 -24.30 -5.84
C ASP A 181 -9.79 -24.24 -4.33
N ALA A 182 -9.51 -23.04 -3.79
CA ALA A 182 -9.25 -22.85 -2.37
C ALA A 182 -10.50 -23.10 -1.51
N SER A 183 -10.62 -24.31 -0.95
CA SER A 183 -11.73 -24.72 -0.08
C SER A 183 -11.91 -23.83 1.16
N SER A 184 -10.83 -23.18 1.63
CA SER A 184 -10.83 -22.20 2.71
C SER A 184 -11.48 -20.86 2.35
N MET A 185 -11.64 -20.56 1.05
CA MET A 185 -12.29 -19.33 0.59
C MET A 185 -13.81 -19.40 0.78
N PRO A 186 -14.48 -18.29 1.14
CA PRO A 186 -15.94 -18.24 1.18
C PRO A 186 -16.56 -18.58 -0.19
N GLY A 187 -17.66 -19.34 -0.22
CA GLY A 187 -18.31 -19.77 -1.48
C GLY A 187 -18.59 -18.63 -2.46
N HIS A 188 -19.10 -17.50 -1.98
CA HIS A 188 -19.35 -16.32 -2.84
C HIS A 188 -18.09 -15.70 -3.46
N VAL A 189 -16.90 -15.88 -2.87
CA VAL A 189 -15.63 -15.45 -3.46
C VAL A 189 -15.25 -16.40 -4.59
N ARG A 190 -15.41 -17.72 -4.37
CA ARG A 190 -15.16 -18.75 -5.39
C ARG A 190 -16.10 -18.58 -6.59
N ASP A 191 -17.40 -18.38 -6.33
CA ASP A 191 -18.40 -18.16 -7.38
C ASP A 191 -18.08 -16.91 -8.22
N ALA A 192 -17.65 -15.82 -7.56
CA ALA A 192 -17.28 -14.59 -8.24
C ALA A 192 -15.98 -14.74 -9.04
N ALA A 193 -15.01 -15.53 -8.55
CA ALA A 193 -13.78 -15.85 -9.27
C ALA A 193 -14.08 -16.71 -10.51
N SER A 194 -14.94 -17.74 -10.36
CA SER A 194 -15.40 -18.58 -11.46
C SER A 194 -16.14 -17.77 -12.53
N LEU A 195 -16.99 -16.83 -12.13
CA LEU A 195 -17.66 -15.92 -13.07
C LEU A 195 -16.65 -15.04 -13.84
N ALA A 196 -15.61 -14.53 -13.16
CA ALA A 196 -14.57 -13.72 -13.77
C ALA A 196 -13.73 -14.54 -14.78
N LEU A 197 -13.37 -15.79 -14.43
CA LEU A 197 -12.72 -16.74 -15.35
C LEU A 197 -13.57 -17.00 -16.59
N GLY A 198 -14.86 -17.31 -16.42
CA GLY A 198 -15.75 -17.55 -17.56
C GLY A 198 -15.88 -16.33 -18.49
N ARG A 199 -15.72 -15.10 -17.96
CA ARG A 199 -15.66 -13.88 -18.79
C ARG A 199 -14.32 -13.73 -19.52
N LEU A 200 -13.20 -14.10 -18.89
CA LEU A 200 -11.88 -14.14 -19.55
C LEU A 200 -11.88 -15.14 -20.71
N GLU A 201 -12.36 -16.36 -20.49
CA GLU A 201 -12.37 -17.45 -21.46
C GLU A 201 -13.19 -17.10 -22.71
N ARG A 202 -14.36 -16.48 -22.52
CA ARG A 202 -15.22 -16.05 -23.64
C ARG A 202 -14.78 -14.73 -24.29
N GLY A 203 -13.71 -14.11 -23.81
CA GLY A 203 -13.23 -12.81 -24.30
C GLY A 203 -14.12 -11.63 -23.95
N ALA A 204 -15.12 -11.82 -23.08
CA ALA A 204 -16.02 -10.77 -22.60
C ALA A 204 -15.30 -9.79 -21.67
N TRP A 205 -14.23 -10.24 -21.01
CA TRP A 205 -13.30 -9.39 -20.26
C TRP A 205 -11.89 -9.55 -20.83
N GLN A 206 -11.27 -8.42 -21.20
CA GLN A 206 -9.89 -8.34 -21.66
C GLN A 206 -9.10 -7.44 -20.69
N PRO A 207 -8.50 -8.01 -19.64
CA PRO A 207 -7.88 -7.21 -18.59
C PRO A 207 -6.74 -6.39 -19.15
N GLN A 208 -6.68 -5.12 -18.77
CA GLN A 208 -5.51 -4.24 -18.90
C GLN A 208 -4.71 -4.19 -17.60
N LEU A 209 -3.42 -3.88 -17.70
CA LEU A 209 -2.55 -3.54 -16.57
C LEU A 209 -2.35 -2.02 -16.55
N ALA A 210 -2.09 -1.46 -15.37
CA ALA A 210 -1.75 -0.06 -15.18
C ALA A 210 -0.83 0.07 -13.95
N ILE A 211 -0.21 1.23 -13.76
CA ILE A 211 0.62 1.45 -12.57
C ILE A 211 -0.20 1.25 -11.29
N MET A 212 0.40 0.54 -10.34
CA MET A 212 -0.17 0.21 -9.05
C MET A 212 0.88 0.43 -7.97
N HIS A 213 0.52 1.17 -6.93
CA HIS A 213 1.32 1.38 -5.74
C HIS A 213 1.27 0.19 -4.78
N ASP A 214 0.13 -0.52 -4.74
CA ASP A 214 -0.11 -1.73 -3.93
C ASP A 214 -0.24 -1.52 -2.40
N ASP A 215 0.06 -0.31 -1.92
CA ASP A 215 -0.22 0.12 -0.55
C ASP A 215 -0.60 1.60 -0.48
N LEU A 216 -1.37 2.08 -1.47
CA LEU A 216 -1.81 3.47 -1.46
C LEU A 216 -2.83 3.70 -0.35
N ASN A 217 -2.36 4.25 0.77
CA ASN A 217 -3.17 4.57 1.94
C ASN A 217 -2.71 5.90 2.56
N LEU A 218 -3.45 6.41 3.56
CA LEU A 218 -3.16 7.72 4.16
C LEU A 218 -1.76 7.85 4.77
N HIS A 219 -1.21 6.76 5.31
CA HIS A 219 0.11 6.78 5.94
C HIS A 219 1.23 6.99 4.91
N ASN A 220 0.97 6.63 3.66
CA ASN A 220 1.87 6.80 2.52
C ASN A 220 1.62 8.12 1.78
N LEU A 221 0.82 9.03 2.36
CA LEU A 221 0.61 10.39 1.87
C LEU A 221 1.32 11.40 2.76
N LEU A 222 2.20 12.19 2.15
CA LEU A 222 2.87 13.32 2.78
C LEU A 222 2.46 14.66 2.15
N GLN A 223 2.78 15.74 2.84
CA GLN A 223 2.66 17.12 2.36
C GLN A 223 3.98 17.86 2.57
N PRO A 224 4.45 18.67 1.60
CA PRO A 224 5.61 19.51 1.84
C PRO A 224 5.32 20.50 2.98
N PRO A 225 6.33 21.04 3.67
CA PRO A 225 6.15 22.06 4.69
C PRO A 225 5.69 23.40 4.07
N GLY A 226 5.11 24.27 4.89
CA GLY A 226 4.73 25.63 4.50
C GLY A 226 3.39 25.73 3.76
N ILE A 227 3.16 26.86 3.07
CA ILE A 227 1.89 27.14 2.37
C ILE A 227 1.69 26.22 1.16
N ALA A 228 2.79 25.76 0.54
CA ALA A 228 2.76 24.77 -0.54
C ALA A 228 2.15 23.42 -0.11
N ALA A 229 2.14 23.10 1.20
CA ALA A 229 1.50 21.92 1.77
C ALA A 229 0.06 21.75 1.32
N TRP A 230 -0.62 22.89 1.12
CA TRP A 230 -2.03 22.89 0.82
C TRP A 230 -2.34 22.40 -0.56
N ASN A 231 -1.41 22.41 -1.53
CA ASN A 231 -1.67 22.12 -2.94
C ASN A 231 -0.93 20.90 -3.49
N ARG A 232 0.05 20.35 -2.76
CA ARG A 232 0.84 19.20 -3.21
C ARG A 232 0.64 18.00 -2.30
N THR A 233 0.39 16.85 -2.91
CA THR A 233 0.39 15.54 -2.26
C THR A 233 1.63 14.81 -2.72
N ILE A 234 2.38 14.25 -1.77
CA ILE A 234 3.52 13.39 -2.04
C ILE A 234 3.12 11.97 -1.67
N ILE A 235 3.44 11.01 -2.53
CA ILE A 235 3.19 9.59 -2.35
C ILE A 235 4.55 8.90 -2.13
N ILE A 236 4.67 8.17 -1.04
CA ILE A 236 5.90 7.48 -0.63
C ILE A 236 5.68 5.98 -0.53
N ASP A 237 6.76 5.23 -0.33
CA ASP A 237 6.73 3.80 -0.06
C ASP A 237 6.32 2.97 -1.28
N TRP A 238 7.12 3.09 -2.34
CA TRP A 238 6.88 2.46 -3.65
C TRP A 238 7.47 1.05 -3.76
N GLU A 239 7.99 0.49 -2.67
CA GLU A 239 8.68 -0.81 -2.65
C GLU A 239 7.86 -1.94 -3.28
N ARG A 240 6.54 -1.94 -3.03
CA ARG A 240 5.60 -2.95 -3.55
C ARG A 240 4.93 -2.56 -4.87
N SER A 241 5.33 -1.44 -5.45
CA SER A 241 4.70 -0.93 -6.66
C SER A 241 5.02 -1.79 -7.88
N ALA A 242 4.11 -1.76 -8.85
CA ALA A 242 4.27 -2.36 -10.15
C ALA A 242 3.83 -1.38 -11.24
N VAL A 243 4.70 -1.10 -12.22
CA VAL A 243 4.33 -0.31 -13.41
C VAL A 243 3.23 -1.00 -14.24
N ARG A 244 3.19 -2.34 -14.18
CA ARG A 244 2.20 -3.19 -14.84
C ARG A 244 1.40 -3.98 -13.78
N GLY A 245 0.64 -3.27 -12.95
CA GLY A 245 -0.18 -3.84 -11.88
C GLY A 245 -1.69 -3.80 -12.15
N TYR A 246 -2.50 -4.05 -11.12
CA TYR A 246 -3.96 -4.08 -11.21
C TYR A 246 -4.55 -2.67 -11.16
N GLY A 247 -5.05 -2.16 -12.30
CA GLY A 247 -5.44 -0.75 -12.45
C GLY A 247 -6.61 -0.25 -11.59
N PHE A 248 -7.28 -1.12 -10.82
CA PHE A 248 -8.35 -0.72 -9.90
C PHE A 248 -7.96 -0.78 -8.42
N TYR A 249 -6.84 -1.42 -8.07
CA TYR A 249 -6.53 -1.72 -6.67
C TYR A 249 -6.40 -0.45 -5.81
N ASP A 250 -5.52 0.47 -6.24
CA ASP A 250 -5.27 1.73 -5.53
C ASP A 250 -6.51 2.62 -5.48
N LEU A 251 -7.31 2.66 -6.56
CA LEU A 251 -8.57 3.39 -6.59
C LEU A 251 -9.47 2.91 -5.46
N ILE A 252 -9.72 1.61 -5.41
CA ILE A 252 -10.62 0.99 -4.46
C ILE A 252 -10.12 1.19 -3.03
N ALA A 253 -8.84 0.90 -2.76
CA ALA A 253 -8.20 1.14 -1.46
C ALA A 253 -8.39 2.59 -0.99
N MET A 254 -8.15 3.56 -1.87
CA MET A 254 -8.32 4.97 -1.56
C MET A 254 -9.78 5.37 -1.35
N THR A 255 -10.73 4.82 -2.11
CA THR A 255 -12.15 5.11 -1.92
C THR A 255 -12.70 4.58 -0.59
N LEU A 256 -12.20 3.42 -0.14
CA LEU A 256 -12.52 2.85 1.17
C LEU A 256 -12.03 3.76 2.28
N TRP A 257 -10.77 4.20 2.23
CA TRP A 257 -10.23 5.14 3.20
C TRP A 257 -10.99 6.48 3.21
N MET A 258 -11.29 7.03 2.03
CA MET A 258 -12.03 8.28 1.89
C MET A 258 -13.47 8.18 2.39
N LYS A 259 -14.03 6.97 2.44
CA LYS A 259 -15.47 6.72 2.66
C LYS A 259 -16.32 7.50 1.65
N LEU A 260 -16.04 7.36 0.35
CA LEU A 260 -16.84 8.01 -0.68
C LEU A 260 -18.33 7.61 -0.58
N GLY A 261 -19.25 8.45 -1.04
CA GLY A 261 -20.64 8.01 -1.24
C GLY A 261 -20.75 7.02 -2.39
N ARG A 262 -21.81 6.21 -2.43
CA ARG A 262 -22.03 5.20 -3.49
C ARG A 262 -22.01 5.81 -4.89
N GLY A 263 -22.77 6.87 -5.13
CA GLY A 263 -22.81 7.53 -6.45
C GLY A 263 -21.46 8.10 -6.89
N ARG A 264 -20.67 8.64 -5.96
CA ARG A 264 -19.31 9.12 -6.26
C ARG A 264 -18.35 7.97 -6.56
N LEU A 265 -18.43 6.87 -5.82
CA LEU A 265 -17.63 5.67 -6.09
C LEU A 265 -17.95 5.11 -7.48
N ARG A 266 -19.25 4.94 -7.80
CA ARG A 266 -19.70 4.49 -9.12
C ARG A 266 -19.15 5.38 -10.23
N ALA A 267 -19.30 6.70 -10.10
CA ALA A 267 -18.76 7.64 -11.08
C ALA A 267 -17.22 7.55 -11.24
N GLU A 268 -16.47 7.19 -10.21
CA GLU A 268 -15.03 6.95 -10.33
C GLU A 268 -14.71 5.60 -10.99
N ILE A 269 -15.48 4.56 -10.67
CA ILE A 269 -15.40 3.24 -11.32
C ILE A 269 -15.67 3.39 -12.82
N ASP A 270 -16.79 4.02 -13.21
CA ASP A 270 -17.17 4.20 -14.61
C ASP A 270 -16.13 5.00 -15.41
N ARG A 271 -15.42 5.94 -14.75
CA ARG A 271 -14.31 6.65 -15.38
C ARG A 271 -13.09 5.75 -15.60
N HIS A 272 -12.72 4.92 -14.63
CA HIS A 272 -11.61 3.99 -14.79
C HIS A 272 -11.94 2.85 -15.75
N CYS A 273 -13.17 2.32 -15.75
CA CYS A 273 -13.63 1.34 -16.72
C CYS A 273 -13.50 1.83 -18.16
N ARG A 274 -13.82 3.10 -18.43
CA ARG A 274 -13.59 3.71 -19.76
C ARG A 274 -12.12 3.77 -20.16
N ILE A 275 -11.23 4.09 -19.21
CA ILE A 275 -9.78 4.11 -19.46
C ILE A 275 -9.25 2.70 -19.70
N MET A 276 -9.71 1.74 -18.91
CA MET A 276 -9.27 0.34 -18.93
C MET A 276 -10.02 -0.51 -19.96
N ALA A 277 -10.93 0.09 -20.74
CA ALA A 277 -11.77 -0.58 -21.73
C ALA A 277 -12.47 -1.85 -21.19
N CYS A 278 -13.07 -1.79 -19.99
CA CYS A 278 -13.77 -2.90 -19.37
C CYS A 278 -15.15 -2.51 -18.83
N ASP A 279 -15.97 -3.51 -18.49
CA ASP A 279 -17.27 -3.29 -17.87
C ASP A 279 -17.13 -3.07 -16.34
N PRO A 280 -18.06 -2.36 -15.69
CA PRO A 280 -18.07 -2.23 -14.23
C PRO A 280 -18.05 -3.56 -13.47
N VAL A 281 -18.64 -4.62 -14.04
CA VAL A 281 -18.64 -5.96 -13.45
C VAL A 281 -17.22 -6.56 -13.37
N ASP A 282 -16.33 -6.18 -14.28
CA ASP A 282 -14.96 -6.71 -14.37
C ASP A 282 -14.04 -6.17 -13.28
N VAL A 283 -14.42 -5.06 -12.63
CA VAL A 283 -13.68 -4.50 -11.49
C VAL A 283 -13.53 -5.53 -10.37
N ARG A 284 -14.52 -6.42 -10.19
CA ARG A 284 -14.40 -7.52 -9.24
C ARG A 284 -13.32 -8.52 -9.65
N GLY A 285 -13.22 -8.83 -10.93
CA GLY A 285 -12.18 -9.69 -11.48
C GLY A 285 -10.78 -9.18 -11.12
N TYR A 286 -10.54 -7.88 -11.24
CA TYR A 286 -9.28 -7.25 -10.79
C TYR A 286 -9.00 -7.44 -9.30
N MET A 287 -9.99 -7.19 -8.44
CA MET A 287 -9.82 -7.31 -6.99
C MET A 287 -9.62 -8.77 -6.56
N LEU A 288 -10.32 -9.71 -7.21
CA LEU A 288 -10.20 -11.14 -6.97
C LEU A 288 -8.84 -11.67 -7.44
N ALA A 289 -8.40 -11.29 -8.64
CA ALA A 289 -7.07 -11.63 -9.15
C ALA A 289 -5.96 -11.12 -8.21
N THR A 290 -6.11 -9.89 -7.69
CA THR A 290 -5.17 -9.35 -6.68
C THR A 290 -5.15 -10.18 -5.40
N LEU A 291 -6.32 -10.60 -4.92
CA LEU A 291 -6.44 -11.44 -3.72
C LEU A 291 -5.83 -12.82 -3.93
N GLY A 292 -6.12 -13.47 -5.06
CA GLY A 292 -5.56 -14.78 -5.42
C GLY A 292 -4.04 -14.73 -5.54
N GLY A 293 -3.50 -13.72 -6.22
CA GLY A 293 -2.05 -13.58 -6.38
C GLY A 293 -1.38 -13.37 -5.03
N LYS A 294 -1.97 -12.53 -4.17
CA LYS A 294 -1.47 -12.33 -2.81
C LYS A 294 -1.63 -13.56 -1.94
N SER A 295 -2.67 -14.38 -2.07
CA SER A 295 -2.86 -15.60 -1.29
C SER A 295 -1.91 -16.71 -1.69
N MET A 296 -1.54 -16.79 -2.97
CA MET A 296 -0.56 -17.76 -3.47
C MET A 296 0.86 -17.50 -2.98
N THR A 297 1.21 -16.24 -2.69
CA THR A 297 2.53 -15.90 -2.09
C THR A 297 2.56 -16.20 -0.58
N LEU A 298 1.42 -16.59 0.01
CA LEU A 298 1.35 -16.96 1.42
C LEU A 298 1.47 -18.47 1.47
N ASP A 299 2.57 -18.98 2.01
CA ASP A 299 2.70 -20.41 2.33
C ASP A 299 1.67 -20.88 3.40
N GLU A 300 0.79 -19.99 3.87
CA GLU A 300 -0.25 -20.27 4.87
C GLU A 300 -1.67 -19.94 4.38
N PRO A 301 -2.66 -20.80 4.69
CA PRO A 301 -4.06 -20.58 4.31
C PRO A 301 -4.62 -19.31 4.96
N LEU A 302 -5.24 -18.46 4.13
CA LEU A 302 -5.88 -17.23 4.59
C LEU A 302 -6.97 -17.50 5.65
N PRO A 303 -7.10 -16.64 6.68
CA PRO A 303 -8.08 -16.82 7.73
C PRO A 303 -9.49 -16.54 7.18
N ASN A 304 -10.47 -17.37 7.56
CA ASN A 304 -11.87 -17.23 7.13
C ASN A 304 -12.43 -15.85 7.55
N PRO A 305 -12.81 -14.96 6.62
CA PRO A 305 -13.24 -13.60 6.93
C PRO A 305 -14.67 -13.49 7.50
N VAL A 306 -15.45 -14.59 7.51
CA VAL A 306 -16.90 -14.55 7.79
C VAL A 306 -17.25 -14.54 9.29
N THR A 307 -16.32 -14.84 10.20
CA THR A 307 -16.65 -15.01 11.63
C THR A 307 -16.39 -13.81 12.53
N ARG A 308 -15.95 -12.64 12.02
CA ARG A 308 -15.57 -11.49 12.88
C ARG A 308 -16.49 -10.29 12.73
N ARG A 309 -16.95 -9.74 13.86
CA ARG A 309 -17.61 -8.43 13.89
C ARG A 309 -16.55 -7.33 13.77
N PRO A 310 -16.88 -6.16 13.17
CA PRO A 310 -15.95 -5.04 13.03
C PRO A 310 -15.40 -4.46 14.34
N ASP A 311 -15.99 -4.83 15.49
CA ASP A 311 -15.73 -4.22 16.81
C ASP A 311 -14.99 -5.15 17.80
N ASP A 312 -14.63 -6.38 17.39
CA ASP A 312 -13.92 -7.31 18.27
C ASP A 312 -12.45 -6.86 18.44
N VAL A 313 -12.15 -6.28 19.62
CA VAL A 313 -10.78 -5.97 20.05
C VAL A 313 -10.05 -7.30 20.30
N VAL A 314 -9.06 -7.59 19.47
CA VAL A 314 -8.28 -8.84 19.48
C VAL A 314 -7.32 -8.87 20.68
N ASN A 315 -7.29 -10.00 21.40
CA ASN A 315 -6.10 -10.46 22.13
C ASN A 315 -5.17 -11.12 21.09
N ASP A 316 -3.99 -10.53 20.86
CA ASP A 316 -3.06 -10.86 19.76
C ASP A 316 -2.32 -12.22 19.90
N ASP A 317 -2.58 -13.00 20.94
CA ASP A 317 -1.73 -14.15 21.32
C ASP A 317 -2.02 -15.49 20.60
N VAL A 318 -3.03 -15.61 19.72
CA VAL A 318 -3.49 -16.94 19.21
C VAL A 318 -3.43 -17.11 17.68
N MET A 319 -2.77 -16.22 16.92
CA MET A 319 -2.67 -16.38 15.46
C MET A 319 -1.22 -16.34 14.97
N GLY A 320 -0.64 -17.51 14.75
CA GLY A 320 0.67 -17.71 14.12
C GLY A 320 0.78 -17.10 12.72
N SER A 321 1.98 -16.60 12.45
CA SER A 321 2.68 -16.34 11.16
C SER A 321 2.05 -15.51 10.04
N ILE A 322 0.75 -15.25 10.01
CA ILE A 322 0.17 -14.37 8.97
C ILE A 322 0.55 -12.91 9.26
N SER A 323 1.38 -12.33 8.39
CA SER A 323 1.86 -10.96 8.49
C SER A 323 0.69 -9.96 8.41
N ARG A 324 0.80 -8.83 9.10
CA ARG A 324 -0.28 -7.84 9.20
C ARG A 324 -0.71 -7.29 7.84
N ASP A 325 0.23 -7.17 6.90
CA ASP A 325 -0.03 -6.70 5.53
C ASP A 325 -0.95 -7.66 4.77
N GLN A 326 -0.83 -8.96 5.05
CA GLN A 326 -1.66 -10.00 4.47
C GLN A 326 -3.09 -9.90 5.02
N ARG A 327 -3.24 -9.77 6.34
CA ARG A 327 -4.54 -9.55 6.98
C ARG A 327 -5.21 -8.27 6.46
N LYS A 328 -4.43 -7.18 6.33
CA LYS A 328 -4.90 -5.90 5.81
C LYS A 328 -5.41 -6.06 4.38
N THR A 329 -4.67 -6.73 3.51
CA THR A 329 -5.09 -6.96 2.12
C THR A 329 -6.40 -7.72 2.06
N VAL A 330 -6.52 -8.85 2.78
CA VAL A 330 -7.76 -9.64 2.77
C VAL A 330 -8.94 -8.80 3.28
N VAL A 331 -8.75 -8.03 4.35
CA VAL A 331 -9.77 -7.13 4.88
C VAL A 331 -10.14 -6.05 3.87
N ASP A 332 -9.16 -5.43 3.21
CA ASP A 332 -9.37 -4.36 2.23
C ASP A 332 -10.10 -4.89 0.98
N VAL A 333 -9.71 -6.08 0.47
CA VAL A 333 -10.40 -6.73 -0.65
C VAL A 333 -11.80 -7.18 -0.25
N ALA A 334 -11.98 -7.80 0.92
CA ALA A 334 -13.30 -8.21 1.38
C ALA A 334 -14.24 -7.00 1.56
N ALA A 335 -13.73 -5.91 2.14
CA ALA A 335 -14.46 -4.64 2.26
C ALA A 335 -14.79 -4.04 0.89
N ALA A 336 -13.86 -4.12 -0.07
CA ALA A 336 -14.09 -3.71 -1.45
C ALA A 336 -15.19 -4.54 -2.12
N LEU A 337 -15.10 -5.87 -2.07
CA LEU A 337 -16.07 -6.78 -2.66
C LEU A 337 -17.45 -6.61 -2.05
N ALA A 338 -17.56 -6.52 -0.72
CA ALA A 338 -18.82 -6.24 -0.04
C ALA A 338 -19.43 -4.92 -0.51
N ARG A 339 -18.59 -3.92 -0.74
CA ARG A 339 -19.03 -2.60 -1.20
C ARG A 339 -19.43 -2.58 -2.67
N LEU A 340 -18.73 -3.32 -3.52
CA LEU A 340 -19.11 -3.52 -4.92
C LEU A 340 -20.43 -4.30 -5.00
N LYS A 341 -20.66 -5.29 -4.14
CA LYS A 341 -21.93 -6.04 -4.06
C LYS A 341 -23.13 -5.14 -3.76
N GLN A 342 -22.95 -4.15 -2.89
CA GLN A 342 -23.97 -3.15 -2.60
C GLN A 342 -24.29 -2.21 -3.78
N LEU A 343 -23.39 -2.08 -4.77
CA LEU A 343 -23.65 -1.30 -5.97
C LEU A 343 -24.53 -2.09 -6.96
N ASP A 344 -24.22 -3.36 -7.22
CA ASP A 344 -25.02 -4.22 -8.11
C ASP A 344 -26.45 -4.42 -7.62
N SER A 345 -26.64 -4.63 -6.31
CA SER A 345 -27.99 -4.84 -5.76
C SER A 345 -28.90 -3.62 -5.98
N LEU A 346 -28.31 -2.43 -6.10
CA LEU A 346 -29.03 -1.20 -6.40
C LEU A 346 -29.29 -1.06 -7.90
N GLU A 347 -28.37 -1.49 -8.76
CA GLU A 347 -28.58 -1.53 -10.22
C GLU A 347 -29.70 -2.48 -10.60
N ALA A 348 -29.72 -3.69 -10.04
CA ALA A 348 -30.82 -4.62 -10.21
C ALA A 348 -32.15 -3.98 -9.76
N TYR A 349 -32.15 -3.31 -8.60
CA TYR A 349 -33.33 -2.60 -8.09
C TYR A 349 -33.79 -1.41 -8.95
N LEU A 350 -32.86 -0.66 -9.55
CA LEU A 350 -33.18 0.49 -10.40
C LEU A 350 -33.60 0.07 -11.81
N ASN A 351 -33.02 -1.01 -12.34
CA ASN A 351 -33.39 -1.57 -13.64
C ASN A 351 -34.75 -2.30 -13.58
N ASP A 352 -35.18 -2.81 -12.42
CA ASP A 352 -36.53 -3.36 -12.21
C ASP A 352 -37.63 -2.29 -12.09
N ARG A 353 -37.28 -0.99 -12.00
CA ARG A 353 -38.23 0.13 -11.85
C ARG A 353 -38.43 0.97 -13.10
N HIS A 354 -37.74 0.65 -14.18
CA HIS A 354 -37.91 1.23 -15.51
C HIS A 354 -38.40 0.15 -16.46
#